data_AF-A0A9X8YPI1-F1
#
_entry.id   AF-A0A9X8YPI1-F1
#
_cell.length_a   1.000
_cell.length_b   1.000
_cell.length_c   1.000
_cell.angle_alpha   90.00
_cell.angle_beta   90.00
_cell.angle_gamma   90.00
#
_symmetry.space_group_name_H-M   'P 1'
#
loop_
_entity.id
_entity.type
_entity.pdbx_description
1 polymer ?
#
loop_
_entity_poly.entity_id
_entity_poly.type
_entity_poly.pdbx_seq_one_letter_code
_entity_poly.pdbx_strand_id
1 'polypeptide(L)' 'MPLKNTATNKPQEIAAIDLGSNSFHMVIARVVNGALQVLGRLKQRVHLADGLDSNNV' A
#
# COMPACT_ATOMS: atom_id res chain seq x y z
N MET A 1 -31.08 -2.30 29.28
CA MET A 1 -29.65 -2.68 29.29
C MET A 1 -29.01 -2.16 28.02
N PRO A 2 -28.00 -1.27 28.06
CA PRO A 2 -27.33 -0.86 26.83
C PRO A 2 -26.30 -1.94 26.45
N LEU A 3 -26.40 -2.43 25.21
CA LEU A 3 -25.38 -3.26 24.59
C LEU A 3 -24.11 -2.40 24.44
N LYS A 4 -23.00 -2.81 25.08
CA LYS A 4 -21.70 -2.18 24.87
C LYS A 4 -21.34 -2.33 23.39
N ASN A 5 -21.27 -1.19 22.69
CA ASN A 5 -20.68 -1.12 21.36
C ASN A 5 -19.22 -1.55 21.49
N THR A 6 -18.97 -2.83 21.27
CA THR A 6 -17.62 -3.39 21.23
C THR A 6 -17.09 -3.03 19.85
N ALA A 7 -16.72 -1.77 19.67
CA ALA A 7 -15.94 -1.35 18.52
C ALA A 7 -14.70 -2.23 18.54
N THR A 8 -14.70 -3.26 17.69
CA THR A 8 -13.55 -4.13 17.52
C THR A 8 -12.44 -3.24 17.00
N ASN A 9 -11.47 -2.93 17.86
CA ASN A 9 -10.28 -2.18 17.47
C ASN A 9 -9.55 -3.02 16.41
N LYS A 10 -9.88 -2.80 15.15
CA LYS A 10 -9.17 -3.40 14.04
C LYS A 10 -7.72 -2.92 14.12
N PRO A 11 -6.74 -3.81 13.93
CA PRO A 11 -5.35 -3.41 13.81
C PRO A 11 -5.23 -2.29 12.78
N GLN A 12 -4.39 -1.29 13.04
CA GLN A 12 -4.15 -0.22 12.09
C GLN A 12 -3.47 -0.81 10.84
N GLU A 13 -4.18 -0.78 9.72
CA GLU A 13 -3.68 -1.19 8.41
C GLU A 13 -3.09 0.01 7.68
N ILE A 14 -1.95 -0.20 7.01
CA ILE A 14 -1.18 0.81 6.30
C ILE A 14 -0.80 0.23 4.95
N ALA A 15 -0.91 1.04 3.90
CA ALA A 15 -0.38 0.72 2.58
C ALA A 15 0.70 1.72 2.19
N ALA A 16 1.77 1.23 1.58
CA ALA A 16 2.80 2.04 0.94
C ALA A 16 2.84 1.68 -0.55
N ILE A 17 2.86 2.71 -1.40
CA ILE A 17 2.96 2.57 -2.85
C ILE A 17 4.18 3.34 -3.33
N ASP A 18 4.99 2.68 -4.16
CA ASP A 18 6.12 3.23 -4.89
C ASP A 18 5.81 3.16 -6.39
N LEU A 19 5.88 4.31 -7.05
CA LEU A 19 5.51 4.48 -8.45
C LEU A 19 6.76 4.84 -9.26
N GLY A 20 7.35 3.85 -9.93
CA GLY A 20 8.41 4.05 -10.91
C GLY A 20 7.89 3.98 -12.34
N SER A 21 8.64 4.56 -13.28
CA SER A 21 8.29 4.53 -14.70
C SER A 21 8.20 3.11 -15.29
N ASN A 22 8.91 2.15 -14.69
CA ASN A 22 8.99 0.76 -15.15
C ASN A 22 8.19 -0.24 -14.29
N SER A 23 7.76 0.18 -13.10
CA SER A 23 7.01 -0.68 -12.19
C SER A 23 6.37 0.10 -11.05
N PHE A 24 5.19 -0.39 -10.65
CA PHE A 24 4.57 0.00 -9.40
C PHE A 24 4.77 -1.11 -8.36
N HIS A 25 5.15 -0.72 -7.15
CA HIS A 25 5.26 -1.61 -6.01
C HIS A 25 4.29 -1.16 -4.93
N MET A 26 3.52 -2.09 -4.37
CA MET A 26 2.64 -1.84 -3.24
C MET A 26 2.91 -2.86 -2.14
N VAL A 27 2.90 -2.39 -0.89
CA VAL A 27 2.96 -3.22 0.31
C VAL A 27 1.82 -2.83 1.23
N ILE A 28 1.05 -3.81 1.68
CA ILE A 28 0.03 -3.64 2.71
C ILE A 28 0.57 -4.30 3.98
N ALA A 29 0.47 -3.60 5.10
CA ALA A 29 0.89 -4.08 6.40
C ALA A 29 -0.11 -3.67 7.47
N ARG A 30 0.00 -4.27 8.65
CA ARG A 30 -0.72 -3.85 9.85
C ARG A 30 0.22 -3.78 11.04
N VAL A 31 -0.11 -2.98 12.04
CA VAL A 31 0.61 -2.95 13.31
C VAL A 31 -0.04 -3.92 14.30
N VAL A 32 0.71 -4.93 14.74
CA VAL A 32 0.29 -5.91 15.76
C VAL A 32 1.32 -5.89 16.88
N ASN A 33 0.90 -5.56 18.10
CA ASN A 33 1.76 -5.48 19.28
C ASN A 33 3.01 -4.59 19.07
N GLY A 34 2.85 -3.47 18.35
CA GLY A 34 3.94 -2.54 18.03
C GLY A 34 4.87 -2.99 16.90
N ALA A 35 4.65 -4.17 16.31
CA ALA A 35 5.41 -4.67 15.18
C ALA A 35 4.63 -4.55 13.86
N LEU A 36 5.34 -4.25 12.77
CA LEU A 36 4.78 -4.25 11.42
C LEU A 36 4.68 -5.69 10.89
N GLN A 37 3.46 -6.11 10.54
CA GLN A 37 3.20 -7.38 9.86
C GLN A 37 2.74 -7.10 8.43
N VAL A 38 3.48 -7.60 7.43
CA VAL A 38 3.09 -7.50 6.02
C VAL A 38 1.93 -8.44 5.73
N LEU A 39 0.86 -7.90 5.15
CA LEU A 39 -0.34 -8.63 4.72
C LEU A 39 -0.27 -9.02 3.24
N GLY A 40 0.36 -8.19 2.41
CA GLY A 40 0.43 -8.44 0.99
C GLY A 40 1.45 -7.55 0.29
N ARG A 41 1.94 -8.03 -0.85
CA ARG A 41 2.80 -7.28 -1.76
C ARG A 41 2.26 -7.43 -3.17
N LEU A 42 2.30 -6.35 -3.93
CA LEU A 42 1.98 -6.34 -5.36
C LEU A 42 3.12 -5.66 -6.10
N LYS A 43 3.51 -6.27 -7.22
CA LYS A 43 4.41 -5.65 -8.21
C LYS A 43 3.73 -5.73 -9.55
N GLN A 44 3.60 -4.57 -10.20
CA GLN A 44 3.09 -4.50 -11.56
C GLN A 44 4.13 -3.84 -12.45
N ARG A 45 4.48 -4.48 -13.57
CA ARG A 45 5.32 -3.86 -14.60
C ARG A 45 4.48 -2.85 -15.36
N VAL A 46 5.05 -1.69 -15.61
CA VAL A 46 4.44 -0.61 -16.40
C VAL A 46 5.50 0.01 -17.29
N HIS A 47 5.09 0.83 -18.25
CA HIS A 47 5.98 1.52 -19.17
C HIS A 47 5.55 2.99 -19.28
N LEU A 48 5.54 3.70 -18.16
CA LEU A 48 5.05 5.08 -18.11
C LEU A 48 5.96 6.08 -18.83
N ALA A 49 7.26 5.76 -18.94
CA ALA A 49 8.22 6.58 -19.67
C ALA A 49 8.34 6.17 -21.14
N ASP A 50 7.58 5.18 -21.61
CA ASP A 50 7.58 4.85 -23.04
C ASP A 50 6.97 6.02 -23.80
N GLY A 51 7.77 6.57 -24.72
CA GLY A 51 7.38 7.72 -25.52
C GLY A 51 7.76 9.07 -24.90
N LEU A 52 8.31 9.12 -23.68
CA LEU A 52 8.83 10.38 -23.11
C LEU A 52 10.18 10.72 -23.76
N ASP A 53 10.25 11.82 -24.51
CA ASP A 53 11.49 12.35 -25.06
C ASP A 53 12.20 13.34 -24.11
N SER A 54 13.32 13.92 -24.54
CA SER A 54 14.06 14.94 -23.76
C SER A 54 13.27 16.24 -23.51
N ASN A 55 12.13 16.40 -24.17
CA ASN A 55 11.20 17.52 -23.99
C ASN A 55 9.99 17.12 -23.11
N ASN A 56 9.99 15.91 -22.54
CA ASN A 56 8.87 15.32 -21.80
C ASN A 56 7.54 15.28 -22.59
N VAL A 57 7.61 15.14 -23.92
CA VAL A 57 6.46 14.87 -24.80
C VAL A 57 6.54 13.48 -25.39
#